data_AF-A0A958F7X4-F1
#
_entry.id   AF-A0A958F7X4-F1
#
_cell.length_a   1.000
_cell.length_b   1.000
_cell.length_c   1.000
_cell.angle_alpha   90.00
_cell.angle_beta   90.00
_cell.angle_gamma   90.00
#
_symmetry.space_group_name_H-M   'P 1'
#
loop_
_entity.id
_entity.type
_entity.pdbx_description
1 polymer ?
#
loop_
_entity_poly.entity_id
_entity_poly.type
_entity_poly.pdbx_seq_one_letter_code
_entity_poly.pdbx_strand_id
1 'polypeptide(L)'
;MGLIPADIFRSILDSTPAAGSRSGRLWPRLKMLFRSVDQGNPDLNINRFNGGLFAEDQDLDELKIGDDILTRLMRLAEYDFASELNVNILGHIFEQSISDIEELKAEIRNQDYDVKSGKRKRDGVFYTPEYITRYMVREAVGGWLAERREELGFAALPALTDEDYHAIREKKPLNGRISRHIEFWEAYREALAGIKVLDPACGSGAFLNQVYDYLKAEGERVQHELTQLLPERQNDLNLDEQILRNNIFGVDLNPESVEITRLSLWLKTADKHKELTVLDDNIRCGNSLVSDPDLAGEEAFDWKAQFPEILRTGGFDVIVGNPPYGARLRKRSRTISRKPTASAPATPPFSS
;
A
#
# COMPACT_ATOMS: atom_id res chain seq x y z
N MET A 1 -20.08 11.85 3.79
CA MET A 1 -20.74 10.56 3.49
C MET A 1 -19.68 9.49 3.61
N GLY A 2 -19.85 8.54 4.53
CA GLY A 2 -18.88 7.45 4.76
C GLY A 2 -19.02 6.31 3.74
N LEU A 3 -18.15 5.30 3.87
CA LEU A 3 -18.12 4.09 3.04
C LEU A 3 -19.35 3.19 3.24
N ILE A 4 -19.92 3.24 4.44
CA ILE A 4 -21.13 2.53 4.85
C ILE A 4 -22.10 3.52 5.51
N PRO A 5 -23.40 3.19 5.64
CA PRO A 5 -24.37 4.04 6.33
C PRO A 5 -23.90 4.41 7.75
N ALA A 6 -24.00 5.69 8.11
CA ALA A 6 -23.40 6.25 9.32
C ALA A 6 -24.00 5.69 10.62
N ASP A 7 -25.24 5.23 10.60
CA ASP A 7 -25.99 4.73 11.74
C ASP A 7 -26.01 3.20 11.83
N ILE A 8 -25.29 2.48 10.97
CA ILE A 8 -25.40 1.02 10.86
C ILE A 8 -25.04 0.30 12.16
N PHE A 9 -23.98 0.74 12.85
CA PHE A 9 -23.59 0.17 14.15
C PHE A 9 -24.62 0.48 15.23
N ARG A 10 -25.17 1.70 15.26
CA ARG A 10 -26.26 2.05 16.18
C ARG A 10 -27.51 1.22 15.91
N SER A 11 -27.88 1.04 14.64
CA SER A 11 -29.02 0.21 14.22
C SER A 11 -28.84 -1.26 14.65
N ILE A 12 -27.64 -1.83 14.53
CA ILE A 12 -27.34 -3.19 15.02
C ILE A 12 -27.49 -3.28 16.54
N LEU A 13 -27.01 -2.28 17.28
CA LEU A 13 -27.16 -2.24 18.75
C LEU A 13 -28.64 -2.13 19.15
N ASP A 14 -29.39 -1.22 18.53
CA ASP A 14 -30.80 -0.95 18.87
C ASP A 14 -31.73 -2.11 18.49
N SER A 15 -31.44 -2.80 17.38
CA SER A 15 -32.21 -3.95 16.90
C SER A 15 -31.87 -5.27 17.59
N THR A 16 -30.84 -5.30 18.44
CA THR A 16 -30.45 -6.48 19.22
C THR A 16 -31.04 -6.38 20.62
N PRO A 17 -32.06 -7.19 20.99
CA PRO A 17 -32.73 -7.07 22.27
C PRO A 17 -31.75 -7.23 23.43
N ALA A 18 -31.80 -6.31 24.39
CA ALA A 18 -30.97 -6.35 25.60
C ALA A 18 -31.13 -7.71 26.28
N ALA A 19 -30.04 -8.47 26.29
CA ALA A 19 -29.92 -9.69 27.03
C ALA A 19 -28.62 -9.66 27.80
N GLY A 20 -28.53 -10.48 28.85
CA GLY A 20 -27.35 -10.54 29.70
C GLY A 20 -26.06 -10.59 28.88
N SER A 21 -25.00 -9.94 29.36
CA SER A 21 -23.79 -9.59 28.58
C SER A 21 -23.10 -10.75 27.84
N ARG A 22 -23.44 -12.00 28.15
CA ARG A 22 -22.90 -13.23 27.53
C ARG A 22 -23.79 -13.85 26.44
N SER A 23 -24.81 -13.16 25.95
CA SER A 23 -25.79 -13.77 25.03
C SER A 23 -25.23 -14.06 23.63
N GLY A 24 -24.15 -13.38 23.23
CA GLY A 24 -23.42 -13.60 21.98
C GLY A 24 -24.23 -13.30 20.73
N ARG A 25 -25.25 -12.44 20.84
CA ARG A 25 -26.17 -12.11 19.74
C ARG A 25 -25.63 -11.07 18.77
N LEU A 26 -24.72 -10.21 19.22
CA LEU A 26 -24.14 -9.17 18.38
C LEU A 26 -23.17 -9.76 17.35
N TRP A 27 -22.45 -10.82 17.68
CA TRP A 27 -21.47 -11.41 16.78
C TRP A 27 -22.07 -11.89 15.44
N PRO A 28 -23.16 -12.69 15.41
CA PRO A 28 -23.82 -13.05 14.17
C PRO A 28 -24.27 -11.84 13.32
N ARG A 29 -24.68 -10.74 13.97
CA ARG A 29 -25.10 -9.51 13.27
C ARG A 29 -23.93 -8.78 12.63
N LEU A 30 -22.79 -8.70 13.33
CA LEU A 30 -21.56 -8.16 12.76
C LEU A 30 -21.06 -9.01 11.60
N LYS A 31 -21.15 -10.34 11.67
CA LYS A 31 -20.82 -11.21 10.53
C LYS A 31 -21.70 -10.97 9.31
N MET A 32 -22.99 -10.70 9.51
CA MET A 32 -23.88 -10.30 8.40
C MET A 32 -23.46 -8.95 7.78
N LEU A 33 -23.00 -8.01 8.61
CA LEU A 33 -22.45 -6.74 8.12
C LEU A 33 -21.15 -6.99 7.32
N PHE A 34 -20.23 -7.80 7.82
CA PHE A 34 -18.99 -8.15 7.12
C PHE A 34 -19.28 -8.77 5.75
N ARG A 35 -20.20 -9.74 5.68
CA ARG A 35 -20.67 -10.32 4.41
C ARG A 35 -21.31 -9.28 3.48
N SER A 36 -22.07 -8.33 4.04
CA SER A 36 -22.67 -7.24 3.26
C SER A 36 -21.62 -6.29 2.69
N VAL A 37 -20.53 -6.04 3.42
CA VAL A 37 -19.38 -5.25 2.95
C VAL A 37 -18.60 -6.03 1.90
N ASP A 38 -18.35 -7.31 2.12
CA ASP A 38 -17.62 -8.17 1.19
C ASP A 38 -18.33 -8.34 -0.17
N GLN A 39 -19.60 -8.74 -0.14
CA GLN A 39 -20.38 -9.10 -1.33
C GLN A 39 -21.20 -7.93 -1.90
N GLY A 40 -21.34 -6.85 -1.14
CA GLY A 40 -22.27 -5.77 -1.41
C GLY A 40 -23.68 -6.08 -0.93
N ASN A 41 -24.41 -5.03 -0.57
CA ASN A 41 -25.80 -5.12 -0.14
C ASN A 41 -26.59 -3.87 -0.58
N PRO A 42 -27.29 -3.95 -1.72
CA PRO A 42 -28.06 -2.82 -2.26
C PRO A 42 -29.15 -2.31 -1.30
N ASP A 43 -29.80 -3.22 -0.56
CA ASP A 43 -30.87 -2.87 0.37
C ASP A 43 -30.37 -2.02 1.54
N LEU A 44 -29.12 -2.23 1.95
CA LEU A 44 -28.44 -1.45 2.97
C LEU A 44 -27.63 -0.29 2.40
N ASN A 45 -27.66 -0.06 1.08
CA ASN A 45 -26.82 0.91 0.39
C ASN A 45 -25.32 0.72 0.73
N ILE A 46 -24.88 -0.53 0.72
CA ILE A 46 -23.49 -0.94 0.92
C ILE A 46 -22.96 -1.45 -0.41
N ASN A 47 -21.90 -0.82 -0.90
CA ASN A 47 -21.22 -1.28 -2.10
C ASN A 47 -20.47 -2.59 -1.85
N ARG A 48 -20.27 -3.35 -2.94
CA ARG A 48 -19.40 -4.52 -2.91
C ARG A 48 -17.97 -4.04 -2.81
N PHE A 49 -17.32 -4.33 -1.69
CA PHE A 49 -15.95 -3.94 -1.50
C PHE A 49 -14.99 -5.05 -1.99
N ASN A 50 -15.17 -6.33 -1.66
CA ASN A 50 -14.41 -7.46 -2.26
C ASN A 50 -12.87 -7.32 -2.35
N GLY A 51 -12.18 -7.32 -1.20
CA GLY A 51 -10.71 -7.18 -1.13
C GLY A 51 -10.01 -8.22 -0.26
N GLY A 52 -10.64 -9.37 0.02
CA GLY A 52 -10.12 -10.40 0.92
C GLY A 52 -10.23 -10.07 2.41
N LEU A 53 -10.23 -8.78 2.78
CA LEU A 53 -10.32 -8.32 4.18
C LEU A 53 -11.58 -8.77 4.93
N PHE A 54 -12.70 -8.89 4.22
CA PHE A 54 -14.00 -9.34 4.77
C PHE A 54 -14.41 -10.72 4.24
N ALA A 55 -13.46 -11.46 3.65
CA ALA A 55 -13.72 -12.83 3.20
C ALA A 55 -14.07 -13.73 4.38
N GLU A 56 -14.81 -14.81 4.11
CA GLU A 56 -15.13 -15.81 5.13
C GLU A 56 -13.85 -16.48 5.65
N ASP A 57 -13.72 -16.53 6.96
CA ASP A 57 -12.64 -17.20 7.66
C ASP A 57 -13.24 -18.12 8.73
N GLN A 58 -12.90 -19.40 8.65
CA GLN A 58 -13.51 -20.42 9.50
C GLN A 58 -13.20 -20.17 10.98
N ASP A 59 -11.97 -19.83 11.32
CA ASP A 59 -11.53 -19.66 12.70
C ASP A 59 -12.17 -18.39 13.30
N LEU A 60 -12.18 -17.29 12.54
CA LEU A 60 -12.80 -16.03 12.97
C LEU A 60 -14.31 -16.17 13.12
N ASP A 61 -14.98 -16.84 12.18
CA ASP A 61 -16.43 -16.97 12.20
C ASP A 61 -16.94 -17.86 13.34
N GLU A 62 -16.12 -18.80 13.82
CA GLU A 62 -16.43 -19.68 14.94
C GLU A 62 -16.23 -19.02 16.33
N LEU A 63 -15.62 -17.82 16.38
CA LEU A 63 -15.38 -17.09 17.63
C LEU A 63 -16.68 -16.82 18.40
N LYS A 64 -16.60 -16.95 19.73
CA LYS A 64 -17.68 -16.60 20.66
C LYS A 64 -17.29 -15.37 21.45
N ILE A 65 -17.81 -14.22 21.01
CA ILE A 65 -17.49 -12.93 21.62
C ILE A 65 -18.66 -12.46 22.48
N GLY A 66 -18.37 -12.00 23.71
CA GLY A 66 -19.36 -11.44 24.61
C GLY A 66 -19.96 -10.14 24.08
N ASP A 67 -21.26 -9.94 24.27
CA ASP A 67 -21.96 -8.76 23.78
C ASP A 67 -21.46 -7.48 24.49
N ASP A 68 -20.94 -7.58 25.71
CA ASP A 68 -20.33 -6.44 26.42
C ASP A 68 -19.06 -5.91 25.74
N ILE A 69 -18.24 -6.80 25.17
CA ILE A 69 -17.04 -6.43 24.42
C ILE A 69 -17.46 -5.79 23.10
N LEU A 70 -18.36 -6.43 22.35
CA LEU A 70 -18.84 -5.92 21.07
C LEU A 70 -19.56 -4.58 21.20
N THR A 71 -20.34 -4.38 22.26
CA THR A 71 -20.99 -3.10 22.54
C THR A 71 -19.96 -1.99 22.74
N ARG A 72 -18.86 -2.25 23.47
CA ARG A 72 -17.79 -1.26 23.66
C ARG A 72 -17.07 -0.95 22.34
N LEU A 73 -16.78 -1.99 21.54
CA LEU A 73 -16.16 -1.82 20.23
C LEU A 73 -17.03 -1.01 19.28
N MET A 74 -18.33 -1.31 19.22
CA MET A 74 -19.27 -0.60 18.33
C MET A 74 -19.46 0.87 18.74
N ARG A 75 -19.27 1.23 20.01
CA ARG A 75 -19.24 2.63 20.44
C ARG A 75 -18.03 3.41 19.91
N LEU A 76 -16.95 2.72 19.50
CA LEU A 76 -15.84 3.39 18.82
C LEU A 76 -16.29 4.00 17.49
N ALA A 77 -17.37 3.50 16.87
CA ALA A 77 -17.94 4.10 15.66
C ALA A 77 -18.54 5.50 15.90
N GLU A 78 -18.66 5.97 17.15
CA GLU A 78 -19.08 7.33 17.47
C GLU A 78 -17.97 8.38 17.18
N TYR A 79 -16.71 7.96 17.04
CA TYR A 79 -15.60 8.82 16.68
C TYR A 79 -15.59 9.15 15.19
N ASP A 80 -15.15 10.36 14.82
CA ASP A 80 -14.97 10.74 13.42
C ASP A 80 -13.59 10.33 12.93
N PHE A 81 -13.48 9.08 12.46
CA PHE A 81 -12.24 8.56 11.90
C PHE A 81 -11.76 9.31 10.64
N ALA A 82 -12.62 10.06 9.94
CA ALA A 82 -12.19 10.77 8.74
C ALA A 82 -11.37 12.03 9.07
N SER A 83 -11.74 12.76 10.12
CA SER A 83 -11.08 14.01 10.50
C SER A 83 -10.14 13.88 11.70
N GLU A 84 -10.40 12.92 12.60
CA GLU A 84 -9.65 12.79 13.86
C GLU A 84 -8.52 11.76 13.78
N LEU A 85 -8.60 10.79 12.85
CA LEU A 85 -7.61 9.70 12.72
C LEU A 85 -7.17 9.54 11.27
N ASN A 86 -6.07 10.22 10.91
CA ASN A 86 -5.47 9.99 9.60
C ASN A 86 -4.89 8.57 9.48
N VAL A 87 -4.78 8.08 8.25
CA VAL A 87 -4.26 6.74 7.91
C VAL A 87 -2.86 6.49 8.50
N ASN A 88 -2.05 7.54 8.63
CA ASN A 88 -0.73 7.44 9.25
C ASN A 88 -0.84 7.13 10.76
N ILE A 89 -1.68 7.85 11.50
CA ILE A 89 -1.90 7.65 12.94
C ILE A 89 -2.43 6.24 13.20
N LEU A 90 -3.36 5.76 12.38
CA LEU A 90 -3.84 4.37 12.46
C LEU A 90 -2.68 3.40 12.28
N GLY A 91 -1.85 3.59 11.24
CA GLY A 91 -0.66 2.79 11.02
C GLY A 91 0.25 2.71 12.26
N HIS A 92 0.44 3.83 12.99
CA HIS A 92 1.31 3.81 14.16
C HIS A 92 0.66 3.16 15.37
N ILE A 93 -0.64 3.37 15.58
CA ILE A 93 -1.38 2.71 16.67
C ILE A 93 -1.29 1.20 16.48
N PHE A 94 -1.51 0.74 15.24
CA PHE A 94 -1.38 -0.67 14.91
C PHE A 94 0.05 -1.17 15.09
N GLU A 95 1.05 -0.44 14.62
CA GLU A 95 2.46 -0.83 14.75
C GLU A 95 2.93 -0.91 16.21
N GLN A 96 2.47 0.01 17.07
CA GLN A 96 2.69 -0.06 18.51
C GLN A 96 2.01 -1.29 19.13
N SER A 97 0.78 -1.58 18.67
CA SER A 97 -0.02 -2.73 19.14
C SER A 97 0.58 -4.08 18.74
N ILE A 98 1.39 -4.16 17.67
CA ILE A 98 2.08 -5.40 17.26
C ILE A 98 2.89 -5.99 18.42
N SER A 99 3.62 -5.13 19.14
CA SER A 99 4.46 -5.59 20.24
C SER A 99 3.65 -6.20 21.38
N ASP A 100 2.47 -5.64 21.64
CA ASP A 100 1.53 -6.13 22.64
C ASP A 100 0.88 -7.46 22.17
N ILE A 101 0.58 -7.59 20.87
CA ILE A 101 0.08 -8.83 20.26
C ILE A 101 1.14 -9.95 20.36
N GLU A 102 2.41 -9.67 20.07
CA GLU A 102 3.50 -10.63 20.22
C GLU A 102 3.66 -11.10 21.68
N GLU A 103 3.53 -10.18 22.64
CA GLU A 103 3.59 -10.46 24.07
C GLU A 103 2.45 -11.41 24.49
N LEU A 104 1.21 -11.10 24.10
CA LEU A 104 0.04 -11.94 24.36
C LEU A 104 0.16 -13.33 23.71
N LYS A 105 0.64 -13.42 22.46
CA LYS A 105 0.86 -14.71 21.78
C LYS A 105 1.86 -15.59 22.52
N ALA A 106 2.94 -14.99 23.05
CA ALA A 106 3.96 -15.72 23.80
C ALA A 106 3.41 -16.24 25.14
N GLU A 107 2.62 -15.42 25.85
CA GLU A 107 1.92 -15.85 27.07
C GLU A 107 1.00 -17.04 26.82
N ILE A 108 0.16 -16.97 25.77
CA ILE A 108 -0.77 -18.06 25.40
C ILE A 108 0.00 -19.35 25.06
N ARG A 109 1.14 -19.23 24.38
CA ARG A 109 1.98 -20.38 23.98
C ARG A 109 2.88 -20.90 25.11
N ASN A 110 2.84 -20.31 26.30
CA ASN A 110 3.79 -20.57 27.41
C ASN A 110 5.26 -20.51 26.93
N GLN A 111 5.57 -19.57 26.04
CA GLN A 111 6.91 -19.32 25.56
C GLN A 111 7.51 -18.13 26.30
N ASP A 112 8.80 -18.20 26.62
CA ASP A 112 9.51 -17.04 27.18
C ASP A 112 9.49 -15.89 26.18
N TYR A 113 8.70 -14.86 26.47
CA TYR A 113 8.80 -13.59 25.77
C TYR A 113 10.04 -12.86 26.27
N ASP A 114 11.06 -12.70 25.42
CA ASP A 114 12.21 -11.87 25.78
C ASP A 114 11.75 -10.41 25.80
N VAL A 115 11.37 -9.94 26.98
CA VAL A 115 10.97 -8.55 27.24
C VAL A 115 12.04 -7.56 26.77
N LYS A 116 13.33 -7.96 26.69
CA LYS A 116 14.38 -7.11 26.11
C LYS A 116 14.37 -7.13 24.59
N SER A 117 14.02 -8.23 23.91
CA SER A 117 13.80 -8.22 22.46
C SER A 117 12.51 -7.51 22.10
N GLY A 118 11.45 -7.68 22.90
CA GLY A 118 10.18 -6.97 22.77
C GLY A 118 10.32 -5.47 23.00
N LYS A 119 11.06 -5.04 24.03
CA LYS A 119 11.45 -3.64 24.22
C LYS A 119 12.38 -3.14 23.12
N ARG A 120 13.35 -3.91 22.65
CA ARG A 120 14.22 -3.51 21.52
C ARG A 120 13.50 -3.47 20.17
N LYS A 121 12.47 -4.28 19.96
CA LYS A 121 11.54 -4.17 18.84
C LYS A 121 10.70 -2.92 19.01
N ARG A 122 10.06 -2.68 20.16
CA ARG A 122 9.37 -1.42 20.48
C ARG A 122 10.25 -0.17 20.30
N ASP A 123 11.50 -0.23 20.74
CA ASP A 123 12.49 0.85 20.65
C ASP A 123 13.14 0.93 19.25
N GLY A 124 13.04 -0.13 18.43
CA GLY A 124 13.62 -0.27 17.08
C GLY A 124 12.60 -0.09 15.95
N VAL A 125 11.31 -0.10 16.28
CA VAL A 125 10.18 0.37 15.48
C VAL A 125 10.26 1.89 15.48
N PHE A 126 11.16 2.41 14.65
CA PHE A 126 11.27 3.84 14.47
C PHE A 126 10.20 4.27 13.49
N TYR A 127 9.08 4.75 14.04
CA TYR A 127 8.14 5.55 13.28
C TYR A 127 8.93 6.62 12.52
N THR A 128 8.88 6.57 11.20
CA THR A 128 9.50 7.59 10.36
C THR A 128 8.51 8.72 10.24
N PRO A 129 8.80 9.91 10.81
CA PRO A 129 7.87 11.04 10.76
C PRO A 129 7.40 11.32 9.34
N GLU A 130 6.12 11.67 9.19
CA GLU A 130 5.50 11.93 7.88
C GLU A 130 6.28 12.94 7.02
N TYR A 131 6.89 13.96 7.62
CA TYR A 131 7.71 14.92 6.87
C TYR A 131 8.99 14.28 6.30
N ILE A 132 9.56 13.27 6.98
CA ILE A 132 10.74 12.53 6.52
C ILE A 132 10.35 11.58 5.40
N THR A 133 9.30 10.77 5.57
CA THR A 133 8.85 9.84 4.52
C THR A 133 8.46 10.61 3.26
N ARG A 134 7.73 11.72 3.39
CA ARG A 134 7.37 12.60 2.26
C ARG A 134 8.59 13.16 1.56
N TYR A 135 9.58 13.64 2.31
CA TYR A 135 10.83 14.15 1.76
C TYR A 135 11.57 13.07 0.97
N MET A 136 11.79 11.90 1.59
CA MET A 136 12.51 10.79 0.96
C MET A 136 11.82 10.30 -0.31
N VAL A 137 10.49 10.16 -0.29
CA VAL A 137 9.71 9.79 -1.49
C VAL A 137 9.85 10.85 -2.58
N ARG A 138 9.76 12.14 -2.24
CA ARG A 138 9.93 13.22 -3.22
C ARG A 138 11.29 13.18 -3.89
N GLU A 139 12.38 12.95 -3.13
CA GLU A 139 13.71 12.87 -3.72
C GLU A 139 13.90 11.59 -4.56
N ALA A 140 13.38 10.44 -4.11
CA ALA A 140 13.55 9.17 -4.79
C ALA A 140 12.61 9.02 -6.01
N VAL A 141 11.30 9.00 -5.78
CA VAL A 141 10.28 8.85 -6.84
C VAL A 141 10.23 10.09 -7.72
N GLY A 142 10.28 11.28 -7.10
CA GLY A 142 10.29 12.52 -7.86
C GLY A 142 11.58 12.73 -8.64
N GLY A 143 12.73 12.30 -8.13
CA GLY A 143 14.00 12.28 -8.88
C GLY A 143 13.90 11.41 -10.12
N TRP A 144 13.44 10.16 -9.97
CA TRP A 144 13.26 9.23 -11.09
C TRP A 144 12.32 9.78 -12.17
N LEU A 145 11.19 10.36 -11.75
CA LEU A 145 10.24 10.96 -12.68
C LEU A 145 10.79 12.23 -13.35
N ALA A 146 11.60 13.02 -12.64
CA ALA A 146 12.26 14.18 -13.21
C ALA A 146 13.25 13.80 -14.32
N GLU A 147 14.06 12.75 -14.10
CA GLU A 147 14.95 12.19 -15.13
C GLU A 147 14.15 11.76 -16.36
N ARG A 148 13.04 11.03 -16.16
CA ARG A 148 12.17 10.61 -17.27
C ARG A 148 11.58 11.78 -18.04
N ARG A 149 11.19 12.87 -17.36
CA ARG A 149 10.71 14.10 -18.03
C ARG A 149 11.80 14.74 -18.87
N GLU A 150 13.04 14.74 -18.40
CA GLU A 150 14.18 15.27 -19.14
C GLU A 150 14.47 14.42 -20.39
N GLU A 151 14.52 13.09 -20.23
CA GLU A 151 14.71 12.13 -21.33
C GLU A 151 13.64 12.29 -22.44
N LEU A 152 12.39 12.53 -22.03
CA LEU A 152 11.26 12.75 -22.95
C LEU A 152 11.28 14.16 -23.60
N GLY A 153 12.23 15.01 -23.24
CA GLY A 153 12.43 16.31 -23.88
C GLY A 153 11.50 17.41 -23.36
N PHE A 154 11.05 17.34 -22.10
CA PHE A 154 10.17 18.36 -21.51
C PHE A 154 10.71 19.79 -21.70
N ALA A 155 12.01 19.99 -21.46
CA ALA A 155 12.65 21.30 -21.58
C ALA A 155 12.72 21.83 -23.02
N ALA A 156 12.57 20.96 -24.02
CA ALA A 156 12.59 21.31 -25.44
C ALA A 156 11.18 21.57 -26.02
N LEU A 157 10.13 21.45 -25.20
CA LEU A 157 8.77 21.71 -25.66
C LEU A 157 8.58 23.17 -26.09
N PRO A 158 7.99 23.42 -27.27
CA PRO A 158 7.69 24.77 -27.70
C PRO A 158 6.62 25.39 -26.80
N ALA A 159 6.77 26.66 -26.42
CA ALA A 159 5.71 27.36 -25.69
C ALA A 159 4.41 27.42 -26.52
N LEU A 160 3.28 27.11 -25.87
CA LEU A 160 1.95 27.27 -26.47
C LEU A 160 1.56 28.75 -26.46
N THR A 161 0.91 29.20 -27.54
CA THR A 161 0.42 30.58 -27.67
C THR A 161 -1.09 30.68 -27.41
N ASP A 162 -1.60 31.90 -27.28
CA ASP A 162 -3.04 32.13 -27.15
C ASP A 162 -3.81 31.61 -28.37
N GLU A 163 -3.23 31.66 -29.58
CA GLU A 163 -3.84 31.05 -30.76
C GLU A 163 -3.90 29.52 -30.66
N ASP A 164 -2.92 28.87 -30.03
CA ASP A 164 -2.92 27.42 -29.81
C ASP A 164 -4.09 27.03 -28.90
N TYR A 165 -4.27 27.74 -27.78
CA TYR A 165 -5.40 27.52 -26.87
C TYR A 165 -6.74 27.83 -27.53
N HIS A 166 -6.81 28.88 -28.36
CA HIS A 166 -8.01 29.19 -29.14
C HIS A 166 -8.31 28.09 -30.16
N ALA A 167 -7.29 27.51 -30.81
CA ALA A 167 -7.47 26.40 -31.75
C ALA A 167 -8.03 25.15 -31.05
N ILE A 168 -7.55 24.83 -29.84
CA ILE A 168 -8.07 23.73 -29.03
C ILE A 168 -9.55 23.95 -28.66
N ARG A 169 -9.89 25.14 -28.14
CA ARG A 169 -11.28 25.48 -27.76
C ARG A 169 -12.25 25.42 -28.93
N GLU A 170 -11.84 25.92 -30.09
CA GLU A 170 -12.64 25.93 -31.32
C GLU A 170 -12.57 24.62 -32.11
N LYS A 171 -11.92 23.58 -31.57
CA LYS A 171 -11.75 22.26 -32.21
C LYS A 171 -11.15 22.34 -33.62
N LYS A 172 -10.24 23.29 -33.83
CA LYS A 172 -9.51 23.46 -35.10
C LYS A 172 -8.42 22.39 -35.23
N PRO A 173 -7.90 22.14 -36.44
CA PRO A 173 -6.78 21.24 -36.64
C PRO A 173 -5.59 21.59 -35.74
N LEU A 174 -5.09 20.60 -34.99
CA LEU A 174 -3.97 20.77 -34.08
C LEU A 174 -2.69 21.03 -34.88
N ASN A 175 -1.90 21.99 -34.43
CA ASN A 175 -0.61 22.28 -35.05
C ASN A 175 0.52 21.45 -34.40
N GLY A 176 1.70 21.51 -35.00
CA GLY A 176 2.85 20.73 -34.53
C GLY A 176 3.36 21.10 -33.13
N ARG A 177 2.99 22.25 -32.54
CA ARG A 177 3.32 22.55 -31.13
C ARG A 177 2.42 21.76 -30.20
N ILE A 178 1.11 21.82 -30.43
CA ILE A 178 0.11 21.11 -29.64
C ILE A 178 0.36 19.60 -29.72
N SER A 179 0.63 19.07 -30.92
CA SER A 179 0.95 17.65 -31.11
C SER A 179 2.15 17.19 -30.27
N ARG A 180 3.25 17.96 -30.23
CA ARG A 180 4.41 17.62 -29.40
C ARG A 180 4.11 17.60 -27.91
N HIS A 181 3.27 18.53 -27.42
CA HIS A 181 2.85 18.52 -26.02
C HIS A 181 2.02 17.28 -25.70
N ILE A 182 1.08 16.91 -26.58
CA ILE A 182 0.28 15.69 -26.42
C ILE A 182 1.19 14.46 -26.39
N GLU A 183 2.08 14.32 -27.37
CA GLU A 183 3.05 13.21 -27.46
C GLU A 183 3.89 13.10 -26.19
N PHE A 184 4.40 14.22 -25.68
CA PHE A 184 5.15 14.25 -24.43
C PHE A 184 4.31 13.79 -23.23
N TRP A 185 3.14 14.39 -23.03
CA TRP A 185 2.32 14.09 -21.86
C TRP A 185 1.77 12.67 -21.88
N GLU A 186 1.47 12.12 -23.06
CA GLU A 186 1.12 10.71 -23.21
C GLU A 186 2.30 9.81 -22.86
N ALA A 187 3.50 10.06 -23.41
CA ALA A 187 4.68 9.25 -23.10
C ALA A 187 5.06 9.32 -21.61
N TYR A 188 4.93 10.51 -21.00
CA TYR A 188 5.18 10.69 -19.58
C TYR A 188 4.12 10.00 -18.72
N ARG A 189 2.84 10.02 -19.12
CA ARG A 189 1.77 9.25 -18.49
C ARG A 189 2.07 7.75 -18.51
N GLU A 190 2.54 7.21 -19.64
CA GLU A 190 2.92 5.79 -19.74
C GLU A 190 4.09 5.46 -18.80
N ALA A 191 5.09 6.35 -18.68
CA ALA A 191 6.19 6.15 -17.75
C ALA A 191 5.74 6.22 -16.29
N LEU A 192 4.85 7.16 -15.95
CA LEU A 192 4.23 7.26 -14.63
C LEU A 192 3.37 6.01 -14.32
N ALA A 193 2.68 5.46 -15.31
CA ALA A 193 1.91 4.23 -15.15
C ALA A 193 2.81 2.99 -15.00
N GLY A 194 4.03 3.03 -15.54
CA GLY A 194 4.98 1.92 -15.54
C GLY A 194 5.87 1.80 -14.30
N ILE A 195 6.15 2.90 -13.59
CA ILE A 195 7.12 2.94 -12.48
C ILE A 195 6.82 1.92 -11.38
N LYS A 196 7.83 1.18 -10.92
CA LYS A 196 7.70 0.17 -9.85
C LYS A 196 8.49 0.57 -8.63
N VAL A 197 7.79 0.86 -7.54
CA VAL A 197 8.36 1.32 -6.27
C VAL A 197 8.22 0.22 -5.21
N LEU A 198 9.33 -0.19 -4.61
CA LEU A 198 9.40 -1.23 -3.59
C LEU A 198 9.77 -0.65 -2.21
N ASP A 199 9.08 -1.11 -1.16
CA ASP A 199 9.57 -1.07 0.22
C ASP A 199 9.84 -2.50 0.74
N PRO A 200 11.11 -2.92 0.95
CA PRO A 200 11.45 -4.28 1.33
C PRO A 200 11.34 -4.56 2.85
N ALA A 201 10.91 -3.58 3.64
CA ALA A 201 10.62 -3.69 5.06
C ALA A 201 9.50 -2.68 5.42
N CYS A 202 8.31 -2.89 4.86
CA CYS A 202 7.31 -1.84 4.76
C CYS A 202 6.61 -1.47 6.07
N GLY A 203 6.70 -2.29 7.11
CA GLY A 203 6.12 -2.02 8.42
C GLY A 203 4.63 -1.68 8.32
N SER A 204 4.23 -0.52 8.83
CA SER A 204 2.85 0.00 8.75
C SER A 204 2.49 0.64 7.39
N GLY A 205 3.41 0.66 6.43
CA GLY A 205 3.19 1.19 5.09
C GLY A 205 3.43 2.70 4.97
N ALA A 206 4.14 3.32 5.93
CA ALA A 206 4.33 4.77 5.96
C ALA A 206 4.97 5.35 4.68
N PHE A 207 5.98 4.67 4.11
CA PHE A 207 6.58 5.08 2.84
C PHE A 207 5.64 4.84 1.66
N LEU A 208 5.03 3.66 1.57
CA LEU A 208 4.13 3.31 0.48
C LEU A 208 2.92 4.23 0.41
N ASN A 209 2.40 4.69 1.55
CA ASN A 209 1.37 5.72 1.63
C ASN A 209 1.82 7.06 1.02
N GLN A 210 3.07 7.47 1.26
CA GLN A 210 3.60 8.70 0.66
C GLN A 210 3.91 8.53 -0.83
N VAL A 211 4.34 7.34 -1.26
CA VAL A 211 4.49 7.00 -2.68
C VAL A 211 3.14 7.12 -3.39
N TYR A 212 2.08 6.57 -2.80
CA TYR A 212 0.73 6.71 -3.31
C TYR A 212 0.33 8.18 -3.48
N ASP A 213 0.50 9.01 -2.44
CA ASP A 213 0.15 10.44 -2.51
C ASP A 213 0.90 11.16 -3.63
N TYR A 214 2.19 10.87 -3.77
CA TYR A 214 3.04 11.47 -4.77
C TYR A 214 2.60 11.08 -6.19
N LEU A 215 2.42 9.78 -6.45
CA LEU A 215 2.02 9.27 -7.76
C LEU A 215 0.60 9.73 -8.13
N LYS A 216 -0.32 9.79 -7.15
CA LYS A 216 -1.68 10.27 -7.36
C LYS A 216 -1.68 11.74 -7.79
N ALA A 217 -0.99 12.60 -7.03
CA ALA A 217 -0.90 14.02 -7.34
C ALA A 217 -0.25 14.27 -8.71
N GLU A 218 0.79 13.51 -9.05
CA GLU A 218 1.45 13.63 -10.35
C GLU A 218 0.56 13.11 -11.50
N GLY A 219 -0.18 12.02 -11.27
CA GLY A 219 -1.15 11.48 -12.23
C GLY A 219 -2.29 12.44 -12.51
N GLU A 220 -2.83 13.07 -11.47
CA GLU A 220 -3.85 14.13 -11.60
C GLU A 220 -3.32 15.34 -12.37
N ARG A 221 -2.05 15.72 -12.14
CA ARG A 221 -1.39 16.80 -12.88
C ARG A 221 -1.28 16.46 -14.36
N VAL A 222 -0.80 15.26 -14.71
CA VAL A 222 -0.69 14.81 -16.10
C VAL A 222 -2.07 14.72 -16.77
N GLN A 223 -3.07 14.23 -16.04
CA GLN A 223 -4.45 14.19 -16.53
C GLN A 223 -4.99 15.59 -16.79
N HIS A 224 -4.71 16.56 -15.91
CA HIS A 224 -5.10 17.95 -16.10
C HIS A 224 -4.51 18.54 -17.39
N GLU A 225 -3.21 18.38 -17.61
CA GLU A 225 -2.52 18.86 -18.82
C GLU A 225 -3.10 18.24 -20.09
N LEU A 226 -3.32 16.92 -20.09
CA LEU A 226 -3.93 16.22 -21.23
C LEU A 226 -5.37 16.66 -21.49
N THR A 227 -6.18 16.88 -20.45
CA THR A 227 -7.57 17.36 -20.61
C THR A 227 -7.61 18.77 -21.19
N GLN A 228 -6.65 19.64 -20.84
CA GLN A 228 -6.55 20.98 -21.44
C GLN A 228 -6.24 20.93 -22.93
N LEU A 229 -5.42 19.96 -23.36
CA LEU A 229 -5.01 19.79 -24.76
C LEU A 229 -6.03 18.97 -25.58
N LEU A 230 -6.74 18.05 -24.94
CA LEU A 230 -7.71 17.13 -25.52
C LEU A 230 -9.02 17.09 -24.71
N PRO A 231 -9.85 18.16 -24.73
CA PRO A 231 -11.04 18.26 -23.88
C PRO A 231 -12.11 17.19 -24.14
N GLU A 232 -12.17 16.64 -25.35
CA GLU A 232 -13.12 15.60 -25.74
C GLU A 232 -12.74 14.22 -25.20
N ARG A 233 -11.48 14.03 -24.78
CA ARG A 233 -10.98 12.75 -24.30
C ARG A 233 -11.28 12.62 -22.81
N GLN A 234 -12.45 12.06 -22.50
CA GLN A 234 -12.71 11.57 -21.16
C GLN A 234 -11.80 10.36 -20.90
N ASN A 235 -10.83 10.52 -20.00
CA ASN A 235 -10.09 9.38 -19.47
C ASN A 235 -10.82 8.90 -18.21
N ASP A 236 -11.38 7.70 -18.28
CA ASP A 236 -12.01 7.00 -17.16
C ASP A 236 -10.98 6.15 -16.39
N LEU A 237 -9.73 6.61 -16.33
CA LEU A 237 -8.64 5.86 -15.69
C LEU A 237 -8.80 5.94 -14.17
N ASN A 238 -9.07 4.78 -13.56
CA ASN A 238 -9.06 4.64 -12.12
C ASN A 238 -7.59 4.68 -11.61
N LEU A 239 -7.06 5.89 -11.43
CA LEU A 239 -5.68 6.12 -10.98
C LEU A 239 -5.36 5.36 -9.68
N ASP A 240 -6.32 5.27 -8.76
CA ASP A 240 -6.13 4.60 -7.48
C ASP A 240 -5.81 3.12 -7.68
N GLU A 241 -6.62 2.46 -8.50
CA GLU A 241 -6.43 1.06 -8.86
C GLU A 241 -5.14 0.82 -9.61
N GLN A 242 -4.82 1.69 -10.57
CA GLN A 242 -3.57 1.59 -11.33
C GLN A 242 -2.35 1.69 -10.41
N ILE A 243 -2.34 2.66 -9.48
CA ILE A 243 -1.23 2.90 -8.56
C ILE A 243 -1.04 1.70 -7.61
N LEU A 244 -2.12 1.25 -6.97
CA LEU A 244 -2.06 0.12 -6.04
C LEU A 244 -1.62 -1.18 -6.73
N ARG A 245 -2.08 -1.41 -7.96
CA ARG A 245 -1.86 -2.67 -8.67
C ARG A 245 -0.53 -2.74 -9.40
N ASN A 246 -0.08 -1.63 -10.00
CA ASN A 246 1.06 -1.67 -10.92
C ASN A 246 2.32 -0.98 -10.40
N ASN A 247 2.18 -0.08 -9.40
CA ASN A 247 3.26 0.82 -9.01
C ASN A 247 3.80 0.56 -7.60
N ILE A 248 2.98 0.11 -6.64
CA ILE A 248 3.35 0.00 -5.23
C ILE A 248 3.56 -1.46 -4.83
N PHE A 249 4.75 -1.76 -4.28
CA PHE A 249 5.14 -3.10 -3.82
C PHE A 249 5.78 -3.03 -2.43
N GLY A 250 5.52 -4.04 -1.61
CA GLY A 250 5.95 -4.08 -0.22
C GLY A 250 6.31 -5.50 0.23
N VAL A 251 7.32 -5.62 1.09
CA VAL A 251 7.65 -6.85 1.79
C VAL A 251 7.85 -6.53 3.26
N ASP A 252 7.32 -7.35 4.15
CA ASP A 252 7.65 -7.30 5.57
C ASP A 252 7.79 -8.71 6.15
N LEU A 253 8.65 -8.87 7.15
CA LEU A 253 8.82 -10.15 7.85
C LEU A 253 7.61 -10.48 8.73
N ASN A 254 6.89 -9.46 9.19
CA ASN A 254 5.77 -9.64 10.09
C ASN A 254 4.45 -9.70 9.30
N PRO A 255 3.68 -10.80 9.39
CA PRO A 255 2.38 -10.90 8.72
C PRO A 255 1.39 -9.84 9.21
N GLU A 256 1.43 -9.44 10.49
CA GLU A 256 0.58 -8.37 11.00
C GLU A 256 0.90 -7.01 10.33
N SER A 257 2.18 -6.69 10.13
CA SER A 257 2.61 -5.47 9.43
C SER A 257 2.12 -5.44 7.98
N VAL A 258 2.17 -6.59 7.31
CA VAL A 258 1.65 -6.75 5.94
C VAL A 258 0.16 -6.41 5.89
N GLU A 259 -0.66 -6.96 6.79
CA GLU A 259 -2.09 -6.65 6.84
C GLU A 259 -2.36 -5.17 7.17
N ILE A 260 -1.58 -4.59 8.09
CA ILE A 260 -1.70 -3.16 8.43
C ILE A 260 -1.38 -2.29 7.22
N THR A 261 -0.33 -2.61 6.47
CA THR A 261 0.04 -1.90 5.24
C THR A 261 -1.08 -1.98 4.20
N ARG A 262 -1.64 -3.18 3.98
CA ARG A 262 -2.77 -3.36 3.05
C ARG A 262 -3.98 -2.55 3.50
N LEU A 263 -4.37 -2.65 4.76
CA LEU A 263 -5.49 -1.88 5.32
C LEU A 263 -5.26 -0.36 5.21
N SER A 264 -4.03 0.09 5.41
CA SER A 264 -3.64 1.50 5.33
C SER A 264 -3.82 2.05 3.91
N LEU A 265 -3.26 1.36 2.91
CA LEU A 265 -3.44 1.71 1.49
C LEU A 265 -4.91 1.62 1.07
N TRP A 266 -5.61 0.60 1.56
CA TRP A 266 -7.03 0.39 1.31
C TRP A 266 -7.90 1.56 1.78
N LEU A 267 -7.75 1.98 3.04
CA LEU A 267 -8.49 3.10 3.62
C LEU A 267 -8.27 4.39 2.81
N LYS A 268 -7.09 4.52 2.21
CA LYS A 268 -6.68 5.69 1.44
C LYS A 268 -7.35 5.76 0.07
N THR A 269 -7.64 4.63 -0.54
CA THR A 269 -8.29 4.52 -1.86
C THR A 269 -9.78 4.23 -1.78
N ALA A 270 -10.32 3.99 -0.59
CA ALA A 270 -11.69 3.55 -0.42
C ALA A 270 -12.68 4.62 -0.93
N ASP A 271 -13.49 4.22 -1.92
CA ASP A 271 -14.56 5.02 -2.48
C ASP A 271 -15.89 4.27 -2.29
N LYS A 272 -16.88 4.93 -1.71
CA LYS A 272 -18.21 4.36 -1.46
C LYS A 272 -18.94 3.92 -2.74
N HIS A 273 -18.49 4.38 -3.91
CA HIS A 273 -19.15 4.16 -5.20
C HIS A 273 -18.41 3.16 -6.10
N LYS A 274 -17.21 2.72 -5.71
CA LYS A 274 -16.40 1.79 -6.49
C LYS A 274 -16.25 0.45 -5.76
N GLU A 275 -16.04 -0.62 -6.52
CA GLU A 275 -15.51 -1.84 -5.93
C GLU A 275 -14.10 -1.56 -5.41
N LEU A 276 -13.65 -2.30 -4.39
CA LEU A 276 -12.26 -2.13 -3.99
C LEU A 276 -11.37 -2.61 -5.11
N THR A 277 -10.30 -1.87 -5.29
CA THR A 277 -9.13 -2.46 -5.89
C THR A 277 -8.69 -3.60 -4.99
N VAL A 278 -8.66 -4.81 -5.53
CA VAL A 278 -7.90 -5.89 -4.91
C VAL A 278 -6.47 -5.35 -4.82
N LEU A 279 -6.01 -5.10 -3.60
CA LEU A 279 -4.57 -5.03 -3.35
C LEU A 279 -4.08 -6.42 -3.69
N ASP A 280 -3.58 -6.58 -4.93
CA ASP A 280 -2.96 -7.81 -5.42
C ASP A 280 -1.87 -8.26 -4.42
N ASP A 281 -1.27 -9.43 -4.66
CA ASP A 281 -0.09 -9.95 -3.93
C ASP A 281 1.17 -9.05 -4.08
N ASN A 282 1.03 -7.73 -4.14
CA ASN A 282 2.10 -6.75 -4.18
C ASN A 282 2.71 -6.49 -2.81
N ILE A 283 1.92 -6.64 -1.73
CA ILE A 283 2.41 -6.59 -0.35
C ILE A 283 2.52 -8.02 0.18
N ARG A 284 3.74 -8.49 0.44
CA ARG A 284 4.02 -9.91 0.78
C ARG A 284 4.68 -10.07 2.14
N CYS A 285 4.41 -11.21 2.77
CA CYS A 285 5.13 -11.63 3.97
C CYS A 285 6.41 -12.38 3.57
N GLY A 286 7.51 -12.05 4.23
CA GLY A 286 8.73 -12.84 4.18
C GLY A 286 10.01 -12.07 4.48
N ASN A 287 11.10 -12.81 4.61
CA ASN A 287 12.43 -12.30 4.87
C ASN A 287 13.10 -11.82 3.57
N SER A 288 12.96 -10.53 3.28
CA SER A 288 13.54 -9.86 2.11
C SER A 288 15.06 -10.07 1.90
N LEU A 289 15.79 -10.55 2.90
CA LEU A 289 17.24 -10.77 2.86
C LEU A 289 17.66 -12.24 2.69
N VAL A 290 16.76 -13.22 2.94
CA VAL A 290 17.12 -14.63 3.00
C VAL A 290 16.18 -15.46 2.14
N SER A 291 16.69 -15.96 1.02
CA SER A 291 15.92 -16.83 0.11
C SER A 291 16.07 -18.33 0.41
N ASP A 292 16.95 -18.70 1.35
CA ASP A 292 17.26 -20.09 1.69
C ASP A 292 16.28 -20.62 2.78
N PRO A 293 15.42 -21.60 2.45
CA PRO A 293 14.49 -22.21 3.41
C PRO A 293 15.19 -22.88 4.58
N ASP A 294 16.42 -23.35 4.42
CA ASP A 294 17.19 -23.95 5.52
C ASP A 294 17.58 -22.92 6.59
N LEU A 295 17.59 -21.63 6.22
CA LEU A 295 17.97 -20.52 7.10
C LEU A 295 16.78 -19.72 7.62
N ALA A 296 15.76 -19.50 6.79
CA ALA A 296 14.59 -18.67 7.13
C ALA A 296 13.29 -19.46 7.29
N GLY A 297 13.28 -20.77 6.99
CA GLY A 297 12.07 -21.58 7.06
C GLY A 297 11.01 -21.08 6.09
N GLU A 298 9.77 -20.98 6.56
CA GLU A 298 8.62 -20.48 5.79
C GLU A 298 8.75 -18.99 5.41
N GLU A 299 9.59 -18.24 6.13
CA GLU A 299 9.87 -16.83 5.84
C GLU A 299 10.92 -16.65 4.72
N ALA A 300 11.44 -17.72 4.13
CA ALA A 300 12.40 -17.59 3.05
C ALA A 300 11.77 -16.90 1.83
N PHE A 301 12.39 -15.80 1.38
CA PHE A 301 11.85 -14.97 0.30
C PHE A 301 12.74 -15.02 -0.94
N ASP A 302 12.35 -15.83 -1.93
CA ASP A 302 12.97 -15.80 -3.26
C ASP A 302 12.29 -14.75 -4.14
N TRP A 303 12.94 -13.59 -4.30
CA TRP A 303 12.47 -12.50 -5.15
C TRP A 303 12.09 -12.92 -6.57
N LYS A 304 12.74 -13.94 -7.16
CA LYS A 304 12.41 -14.43 -8.51
C LYS A 304 11.14 -15.26 -8.55
N ALA A 305 10.91 -16.05 -7.49
CA ALA A 305 9.67 -16.80 -7.36
C ALA A 305 8.50 -15.87 -7.00
N GLN A 306 8.76 -14.85 -6.19
CA GLN A 306 7.73 -13.95 -5.69
C GLN A 306 7.33 -12.92 -6.76
N PHE A 307 8.29 -12.23 -7.38
CA PHE A 307 8.02 -11.20 -8.39
C PHE A 307 8.63 -11.55 -9.76
N PRO A 308 8.21 -12.66 -10.41
CA PRO A 308 8.84 -13.16 -11.62
C PRO A 308 8.74 -12.17 -12.79
N GLU A 309 7.57 -11.58 -13.00
CA GLU A 309 7.36 -10.64 -14.10
C GLU A 309 8.17 -9.36 -13.93
N ILE A 310 8.22 -8.80 -12.71
CA ILE A 310 8.98 -7.58 -12.42
C ILE A 310 10.47 -7.81 -12.63
N LEU A 311 11.00 -8.92 -12.11
CA LEU A 311 12.43 -9.23 -12.28
C LEU A 311 12.78 -9.61 -13.72
N ARG A 312 11.84 -10.13 -14.50
CA ARG A 312 12.02 -10.36 -15.95
C ARG A 312 12.08 -9.04 -16.73
N THR A 313 11.42 -8.00 -16.27
CA THR A 313 11.37 -6.68 -16.91
C THR A 313 12.41 -5.68 -16.37
N GLY A 314 13.45 -6.14 -15.68
CA GLY A 314 14.55 -5.29 -15.21
C GLY A 314 14.51 -4.94 -13.72
N GLY A 315 13.48 -5.39 -12.98
CA GLY A 315 13.35 -5.19 -11.55
C GLY A 315 12.48 -4.00 -11.16
N PHE A 316 12.69 -3.51 -9.94
CA PHE A 316 12.03 -2.32 -9.42
C PHE A 316 12.81 -1.06 -9.82
N ASP A 317 12.08 0.00 -10.16
CA ASP A 317 12.65 1.27 -10.59
C ASP A 317 13.18 2.09 -9.40
N VAL A 318 12.46 2.05 -8.28
CA VAL A 318 12.78 2.82 -7.07
C VAL A 318 12.61 1.93 -5.84
N ILE A 319 13.55 2.02 -4.90
CA ILE A 319 13.45 1.38 -3.59
C ILE A 319 13.38 2.47 -2.52
N VAL A 320 12.34 2.43 -1.69
CA VAL A 320 12.14 3.29 -0.52
C VAL A 320 12.05 2.44 0.74
N GLY A 321 11.97 3.07 1.91
CA GLY A 321 11.76 2.37 3.17
C GLY A 321 12.74 2.78 4.25
N ASN A 322 12.45 2.33 5.47
CA ASN A 322 13.32 2.51 6.62
C ASN A 322 13.66 1.13 7.21
N PRO A 323 14.72 0.47 6.72
CA PRO A 323 15.05 -0.88 7.17
C PRO A 323 15.44 -0.90 8.65
N PRO A 324 15.23 -2.02 9.36
CA PRO A 324 15.52 -2.12 10.78
C PRO A 324 17.03 -1.98 11.07
N TYR A 325 17.39 -1.03 11.94
CA TYR A 325 18.79 -0.82 12.37
C TYR A 325 19.15 -1.74 13.55
N GLY A 326 20.36 -2.34 13.52
CA GLY A 326 20.97 -2.95 14.71
C GLY A 326 20.87 -4.47 14.83
N ALA A 327 20.49 -5.21 13.79
CA ALA A 327 20.59 -6.66 13.78
C ALA A 327 22.06 -7.11 13.90
N ARG A 328 22.49 -7.53 15.10
CA ARG A 328 23.73 -8.30 15.26
C ARG A 328 23.51 -9.66 14.60
N LEU A 329 24.07 -9.83 13.41
CA LEU A 329 24.15 -11.13 12.72
C LEU A 329 24.59 -12.20 13.72
N ARG A 330 23.72 -13.18 14.00
CA ARG A 330 24.10 -14.38 14.76
C ARG A 330 25.33 -15.00 14.09
N LYS A 331 26.28 -15.52 14.86
CA LYS A 331 27.60 -16.00 14.36
C LYS A 331 27.52 -16.95 13.14
N ARG A 332 26.41 -17.67 12.94
CA ARG A 332 26.18 -18.51 11.74
C ARG A 332 25.96 -17.70 10.44
N SER A 333 25.28 -16.56 10.49
CA SER A 333 25.01 -15.70 9.33
C SER A 333 26.24 -14.91 8.86
N ARG A 334 27.26 -14.74 9.72
CA ARG A 334 28.53 -14.05 9.39
C ARG A 334 29.41 -14.83 8.41
N THR A 335 29.27 -16.14 8.33
CA THR A 335 30.12 -16.98 7.47
C THR A 335 29.76 -16.83 5.99
N ILE A 336 28.53 -16.44 5.66
CA ILE A 336 28.01 -16.42 4.29
C ILE A 336 28.25 -15.06 3.61
N SER A 337 28.13 -13.94 4.34
CA SER A 337 28.44 -12.60 3.82
C SER A 337 29.91 -12.42 3.40
N ARG A 338 30.79 -13.37 3.76
CA ARG A 338 32.22 -13.40 3.42
C ARG A 338 32.60 -14.34 2.28
N LYS A 339 31.67 -15.05 1.63
CA LYS A 339 32.04 -15.77 0.40
C LYS A 339 32.22 -14.75 -0.72
N PRO A 340 33.44 -14.59 -1.29
CA PRO A 340 33.62 -13.77 -2.47
C PRO A 340 32.77 -14.38 -3.60
N THR A 341 32.03 -13.53 -4.30
CA THR A 341 31.51 -13.85 -5.62
C THR A 341 32.64 -14.45 -6.45
N ALA A 342 32.40 -15.64 -6.99
CA ALA A 342 33.34 -16.30 -7.86
C ALA A 342 33.72 -15.33 -9.00
N SER A 343 35.02 -15.15 -9.16
CA SER A 343 35.66 -14.35 -10.20
C SER A 343 35.02 -14.57 -11.57
N ALA A 344 34.57 -13.49 -12.20
CA ALA A 344 34.29 -13.46 -13.63
C ALA A 344 35.56 -13.88 -14.41
N PRO A 345 35.45 -14.68 -15.49
CA PRO A 345 36.61 -15.03 -16.31
C PRO A 345 37.13 -13.78 -17.01
N ALA A 346 38.43 -13.52 -16.84
CA ALA A 346 39.15 -12.44 -17.50
C ALA A 346 39.09 -12.60 -19.03
N THR A 347 38.67 -11.55 -19.72
CA THR A 347 38.86 -11.38 -21.17
C THR A 347 40.35 -11.31 -21.50
N PRO A 348 40.85 -12.00 -22.54
CA PRO A 348 42.24 -11.92 -22.92
C PRO A 348 42.54 -10.57 -23.60
N PRO A 349 43.77 -10.03 -23.44
CA PRO A 349 44.14 -8.77 -24.05
C PRO A 349 44.32 -8.94 -25.56
N PHE A 350 43.82 -7.95 -26.31
CA PHE A 350 44.16 -7.75 -27.72
C PHE A 350 45.68 -7.68 -27.89
N SER A 351 46.22 -8.56 -28.73
CA SER A 351 47.56 -8.41 -29.29
C SER A 351 47.44 -7.73 -30.67
N SER A 352 48.13 -6.59 -30.80
CA SER A 352 48.66 -5.92 -32.00
C SER A 352 48.12 -6.32 -33.37
#